data_AF-A0A662GIE5-F1
#
_entry.id   AF-A0A662GIE5-F1
#
_cell.length_a   1.000
_cell.length_b   1.000
_cell.length_c   1.000
_cell.angle_alpha   90.00
_cell.angle_beta   90.00
_cell.angle_gamma   90.00
#
_symmetry.space_group_name_H-M   'P 1'
#
loop_
_entity.id
_entity.type
_entity.pdbx_description
1 polymer ?
#
loop_
_entity_poly.entity_id
_entity_poly.type
_entity_poly.pdbx_seq_one_letter_code
_entity_poly.pdbx_strand_id
1 'polypeptide(L)'
;MRKLKFKKEQVKKLLLELHKGKSISELKEKYRDVIKSISPYEIPLIEQELVKEGVSPWEIARLCDLHVEMFREAVAGRSEFKDLAPGHPLHTLLMENNQILKDAELLNLYARALETDRAKLGENIEKLKSFLRELMEVRRHFVKLQMLIFPYLEKRGITAVPSVLWIKEDEIRFMIRKSLKLLEETENNLPEIVEHLRKLSGAMIDMVFRENNILFPTLKVLLSEGEWAAIKEEEDIIGYYKVTPSDEWMPNVEPLYPYQISPEITPSQMENLPMQIRRMVQMKKTERDEYELVRDGDIELDEGYLSPKEIKAILKTLPIDISFVDKHDRLRFYSESKHGRIFVRTKTALGRPVRYCHPPRSVDIVKAIIEEFKKGRRDLAEFWI
;
A
#
# COMPACT_ATOMS: atom_id res chain seq x y z
N MET A 1 -14.18 -9.48 -33.30
CA MET A 1 -15.18 -8.40 -33.51
C MET A 1 -16.64 -8.85 -33.37
N ARG A 2 -17.12 -9.91 -34.05
CA ARG A 2 -18.52 -10.38 -33.97
C ARG A 2 -18.99 -10.82 -32.56
N LYS A 3 -18.15 -11.52 -31.78
CA LYS A 3 -18.46 -11.97 -30.42
C LYS A 3 -18.60 -10.83 -29.40
N LEU A 4 -17.73 -9.82 -29.46
CA LEU A 4 -17.77 -8.66 -28.56
C LEU A 4 -19.02 -7.79 -28.80
N LYS A 5 -19.34 -7.56 -30.08
CA LYS A 5 -20.56 -6.85 -30.47
C LYS A 5 -21.84 -7.59 -30.03
N PHE A 6 -21.84 -8.92 -30.10
CA PHE A 6 -22.94 -9.74 -29.61
C PHE A 6 -23.07 -9.67 -28.08
N LYS A 7 -21.96 -9.76 -27.33
CA LYS A 7 -21.96 -9.62 -25.87
C LYS A 7 -22.50 -8.26 -25.42
N LYS A 8 -22.01 -7.17 -26.03
CA LYS A 8 -22.52 -5.81 -25.80
C LYS A 8 -24.04 -5.75 -25.95
N GLU A 9 -24.57 -6.33 -27.02
CA GLU A 9 -26.01 -6.30 -27.30
C GLU A 9 -26.83 -7.13 -26.31
N GLN A 10 -26.26 -8.22 -25.80
CA GLN A 10 -26.90 -9.02 -24.75
C GLN A 10 -26.90 -8.31 -23.40
N VAL A 11 -25.81 -7.64 -23.03
CA VAL A 11 -25.75 -6.79 -21.84
C VAL A 11 -26.76 -5.67 -21.95
N LYS A 12 -26.79 -4.97 -23.08
CA LYS A 12 -27.78 -3.93 -23.35
C LYS A 12 -29.21 -4.44 -23.21
N LYS A 13 -29.53 -5.63 -23.74
CA LYS A 13 -30.86 -6.25 -23.57
C LYS A 13 -31.16 -6.62 -22.13
N LEU A 14 -30.19 -7.19 -21.40
CA LEU A 14 -30.32 -7.48 -19.98
C LEU A 14 -30.66 -6.21 -19.19
N LEU A 15 -29.95 -5.11 -19.46
CA LEU A 15 -30.15 -3.83 -18.78
C LEU A 15 -31.52 -3.22 -19.10
N LEU A 16 -31.96 -3.30 -20.37
CA LEU A 16 -33.28 -2.84 -20.80
C LEU A 16 -34.43 -3.68 -20.23
N GLU A 17 -34.26 -5.00 -20.12
CA GLU A 17 -35.28 -5.88 -19.54
C GLU A 17 -35.38 -5.71 -18.02
N LEU A 18 -34.26 -5.43 -17.36
CA LEU A 18 -34.23 -5.07 -15.95
C LEU A 18 -34.97 -3.76 -15.68
N HIS A 19 -34.79 -2.76 -16.54
CA HIS A 19 -35.49 -1.48 -16.47
C HIS A 19 -37.02 -1.61 -16.65
N LYS A 20 -37.48 -2.64 -17.36
CA LYS A 20 -38.92 -2.96 -17.52
C LYS A 20 -39.53 -3.65 -16.28
N GLY A 21 -38.79 -3.76 -15.18
CA GLY A 21 -39.29 -4.28 -13.90
C GLY A 21 -39.29 -5.80 -13.80
N LYS A 22 -38.53 -6.51 -14.65
CA LYS A 22 -38.37 -7.97 -14.52
C LYS A 22 -37.59 -8.32 -13.27
N SER A 23 -37.89 -9.49 -12.68
CA SER A 23 -37.24 -9.92 -11.46
C SER A 23 -35.77 -10.33 -11.68
N ILE A 24 -34.93 -10.12 -10.66
CA ILE A 24 -33.49 -10.43 -10.70
C ILE A 24 -33.27 -11.93 -10.93
N SER A 25 -34.10 -12.79 -10.33
CA SER A 25 -34.00 -14.25 -10.46
C SER A 25 -34.20 -14.70 -11.91
N GLU A 26 -35.21 -14.17 -12.60
CA GLU A 26 -35.51 -14.51 -13.99
C GLU A 26 -34.39 -14.03 -14.94
N LEU A 27 -33.81 -12.86 -14.68
CA LEU A 27 -32.73 -12.32 -15.50
C LEU A 27 -31.39 -13.03 -15.26
N LYS A 28 -31.09 -13.43 -14.01
CA LYS A 28 -29.93 -14.27 -13.67
C LYS A 28 -29.97 -15.60 -14.41
N GLU A 29 -31.14 -16.23 -14.51
CA GLU A 29 -31.29 -17.49 -15.23
C GLU A 29 -31.19 -17.28 -16.75
N LYS A 30 -31.89 -16.28 -17.29
CA LYS A 30 -31.94 -15.99 -18.73
C LYS A 30 -30.60 -15.52 -19.32
N TYR A 31 -29.79 -14.80 -18.55
CA TYR A 31 -28.52 -14.23 -19.01
C TYR A 31 -27.31 -14.85 -18.31
N ARG A 32 -27.46 -16.01 -17.66
CA ARG A 32 -26.40 -16.69 -16.90
C ARG A 32 -25.06 -16.78 -17.64
N ASP A 33 -25.10 -17.22 -18.89
CA ASP A 33 -23.88 -17.41 -19.71
C ASP A 33 -23.27 -16.08 -20.17
N VAL A 34 -24.10 -15.05 -20.32
CA VAL A 34 -23.67 -13.69 -20.64
C VAL A 34 -22.98 -13.09 -19.41
N ILE A 35 -23.60 -13.15 -18.23
CA ILE A 35 -23.05 -12.70 -16.95
C ILE A 35 -21.71 -13.40 -16.64
N LYS A 36 -21.64 -14.73 -16.82
CA LYS A 36 -20.40 -15.51 -16.62
C LYS A 36 -19.29 -15.19 -17.64
N SER A 37 -19.66 -14.71 -18.82
CA SER A 37 -18.70 -14.47 -19.91
C SER A 37 -18.27 -13.01 -20.05
N ILE A 38 -18.92 -12.08 -19.34
CA ILE A 38 -18.54 -10.67 -19.30
C ILE A 38 -17.38 -10.50 -18.35
N SER A 39 -16.30 -9.94 -18.85
CA SER A 39 -15.24 -9.48 -18.00
C SER A 39 -15.67 -8.19 -17.30
N PRO A 40 -15.37 -7.99 -16.02
CA PRO A 40 -15.76 -6.76 -15.32
C PRO A 40 -15.26 -5.46 -15.96
N TYR A 41 -14.22 -5.51 -16.79
CA TYR A 41 -13.75 -4.36 -17.57
C TYR A 41 -14.61 -4.01 -18.78
N GLU A 42 -15.38 -4.97 -19.28
CA GLU A 42 -16.33 -4.75 -20.36
C GLU A 42 -17.56 -3.97 -19.85
N ILE A 43 -17.83 -3.99 -18.53
CA ILE A 43 -19.02 -3.34 -17.94
C ILE A 43 -18.96 -1.80 -18.03
N PRO A 44 -17.90 -1.11 -17.54
CA PRO A 44 -17.81 0.35 -17.69
C PRO A 44 -17.74 0.81 -19.15
N LEU A 45 -17.14 0.01 -20.04
CA LEU A 45 -17.09 0.28 -21.48
C LEU A 45 -18.48 0.22 -22.11
N ILE A 46 -19.26 -0.79 -21.74
CA ILE A 46 -20.65 -0.95 -22.20
C ILE A 46 -21.52 0.19 -21.64
N GLU A 47 -21.36 0.55 -20.36
CA GLU A 47 -22.07 1.67 -19.72
C GLU A 47 -21.75 3.01 -20.41
N GLN A 48 -20.47 3.27 -20.70
CA GLN A 48 -20.04 4.49 -21.39
C GLN A 48 -20.61 4.58 -22.82
N GLU A 49 -20.73 3.46 -23.52
CA GLU A 49 -21.37 3.42 -24.84
C GLU A 49 -22.90 3.58 -24.76
N LEU A 50 -23.55 3.09 -23.71
CA LEU A 50 -24.99 3.29 -23.49
C LEU A 50 -25.34 4.75 -23.19
N VAL A 51 -24.47 5.48 -22.47
CA VAL A 51 -24.60 6.94 -22.30
C VAL A 51 -24.54 7.64 -23.65
N LYS A 52 -23.60 7.27 -24.53
CA LYS A 52 -23.47 7.83 -25.88
C LYS A 52 -24.68 7.55 -26.76
N GLU A 53 -25.39 6.44 -26.50
CA GLU A 53 -26.59 6.02 -27.21
C GLU A 53 -27.89 6.61 -26.60
N GLY A 54 -27.78 7.50 -25.60
CA GLY A 54 -28.89 8.30 -25.06
C GLY A 54 -29.53 7.76 -23.78
N VAL A 55 -28.97 6.71 -23.17
CA VAL A 55 -29.40 6.25 -21.83
C VAL A 55 -28.91 7.26 -20.80
N SER A 56 -29.78 7.72 -19.90
CA SER A 56 -29.41 8.74 -18.94
C SER A 56 -28.42 8.20 -17.90
N PRO A 57 -27.45 9.02 -17.44
CA PRO A 57 -26.54 8.63 -16.35
C PRO A 57 -27.28 8.23 -15.06
N TRP A 58 -28.50 8.74 -14.86
CA TRP A 58 -29.37 8.40 -13.73
C TRP A 58 -29.97 6.98 -13.85
N GLU A 59 -30.32 6.56 -15.08
CA GLU A 59 -30.73 5.18 -15.35
C GLU A 59 -29.58 4.20 -15.15
N ILE A 60 -28.34 4.60 -15.46
CA ILE A 60 -27.11 3.80 -15.21
C ILE A 60 -26.79 3.71 -13.71
N ALA A 61 -26.92 4.81 -12.97
CA ALA A 61 -26.68 4.80 -11.53
C ALA A 61 -27.66 3.89 -10.76
N ARG A 62 -28.93 3.82 -11.19
CA ARG A 62 -29.96 2.93 -10.62
C ARG A 62 -29.72 1.45 -10.94
N LEU A 63 -28.84 1.16 -11.90
CA LEU A 63 -28.40 -0.19 -12.29
C LEU A 63 -27.23 -0.70 -11.42
N CYS A 64 -26.50 0.16 -10.69
CA CYS A 64 -25.31 -0.21 -9.92
C CYS A 64 -25.59 -1.07 -8.67
N ASP A 65 -26.72 -0.86 -7.97
CA ASP A 65 -27.11 -1.69 -6.81
C ASP A 65 -27.42 -3.13 -7.22
N LEU A 66 -28.03 -3.31 -8.40
CA LEU A 66 -28.37 -4.62 -8.95
C LEU A 66 -27.20 -5.31 -9.65
N HIS A 67 -26.22 -4.56 -10.18
CA HIS A 67 -25.01 -5.14 -10.77
C HIS A 67 -24.17 -5.85 -9.71
N VAL A 68 -24.00 -5.25 -8.54
CA VAL A 68 -23.25 -5.91 -7.44
C VAL A 68 -23.97 -7.19 -7.00
N GLU A 69 -25.29 -7.23 -6.93
CA GLU A 69 -26.05 -8.44 -6.55
C GLU A 69 -26.10 -9.52 -7.66
N MET A 70 -26.12 -9.09 -8.93
CA MET A 70 -26.14 -9.96 -10.11
C MET A 70 -24.76 -10.54 -10.45
N PHE A 71 -23.70 -9.76 -10.20
CA PHE A 71 -22.30 -10.15 -10.41
C PHE A 71 -21.59 -10.55 -9.10
N ARG A 72 -22.22 -10.44 -7.93
CA ARG A 72 -21.68 -10.92 -6.63
C ARG A 72 -21.30 -12.39 -6.71
N GLU A 73 -22.08 -13.24 -7.35
CA GLU A 73 -21.71 -14.66 -7.51
C GLU A 73 -20.56 -14.87 -8.51
N ALA A 74 -20.37 -13.97 -9.48
CA ALA A 74 -19.25 -14.00 -10.42
C ALA A 74 -17.95 -13.45 -9.80
N VAL A 75 -18.05 -12.60 -8.76
CA VAL A 75 -16.92 -11.96 -8.07
C VAL A 75 -16.60 -12.66 -6.72
N ALA A 76 -17.60 -13.07 -5.95
CA ALA A 76 -17.48 -13.78 -4.66
C ALA A 76 -17.33 -15.31 -4.81
N GLY A 77 -17.40 -15.83 -6.03
CA GLY A 77 -17.36 -17.27 -6.34
C GLY A 77 -16.08 -17.78 -6.98
N ARG A 78 -14.92 -17.11 -6.83
CA ARG A 78 -13.67 -17.65 -7.40
C ARG A 78 -12.99 -18.62 -6.42
N SER A 79 -12.91 -19.88 -6.84
CA SER A 79 -12.16 -20.97 -6.21
C SER A 79 -10.66 -20.71 -6.04
N GLU A 80 -10.14 -19.61 -6.59
CA GLU A 80 -8.71 -19.27 -6.73
C GLU A 80 -8.00 -18.86 -5.43
N PHE A 81 -8.76 -18.54 -4.37
CA PHE A 81 -8.19 -18.11 -3.08
C PHE A 81 -8.61 -19.00 -1.90
N LYS A 82 -9.35 -20.09 -2.16
CA LYS A 82 -9.83 -21.00 -1.10
C LYS A 82 -8.71 -21.81 -0.44
N ASP A 83 -7.55 -21.86 -1.09
CA ASP A 83 -6.34 -22.55 -0.66
C ASP A 83 -5.41 -21.67 0.19
N LEU A 84 -5.73 -20.38 0.37
CA LEU A 84 -4.92 -19.51 1.23
C LEU A 84 -5.19 -19.83 2.71
N ALA A 85 -4.14 -20.19 3.44
CA ALA A 85 -4.20 -20.39 4.88
C ALA A 85 -4.50 -19.07 5.60
N PRO A 86 -5.29 -19.09 6.70
CA PRO A 86 -5.42 -17.94 7.59
C PRO A 86 -4.05 -17.44 8.05
N GLY A 87 -3.83 -16.13 8.03
CA GLY A 87 -2.54 -15.51 8.37
C GLY A 87 -1.60 -15.26 7.19
N HIS A 88 -1.84 -15.89 6.04
CA HIS A 88 -1.09 -15.57 4.82
C HIS A 88 -1.30 -14.09 4.44
N PRO A 89 -0.26 -13.31 4.08
CA PRO A 89 -0.42 -11.86 3.83
C PRO A 89 -1.50 -11.53 2.78
N LEU A 90 -1.54 -12.28 1.67
CA LEU A 90 -2.63 -12.16 0.68
C LEU A 90 -4.03 -12.44 1.24
N HIS A 91 -4.18 -13.39 2.16
CA HIS A 91 -5.44 -13.65 2.86
C HIS A 91 -5.82 -12.45 3.74
N THR A 92 -4.85 -11.89 4.47
CA THR A 92 -5.05 -10.69 5.29
C THR A 92 -5.49 -9.50 4.42
N LEU A 93 -4.85 -9.25 3.28
CA LEU A 93 -5.25 -8.19 2.34
C LEU A 93 -6.68 -8.39 1.82
N LEU A 94 -7.10 -9.62 1.52
CA LEU A 94 -8.48 -9.94 1.15
C LEU A 94 -9.47 -9.63 2.30
N MET A 95 -9.09 -9.94 3.55
CA MET A 95 -9.91 -9.61 4.72
C MET A 95 -10.05 -8.11 4.93
N GLU A 96 -8.96 -7.34 4.75
CA GLU A 96 -8.98 -5.88 4.81
C GLU A 96 -9.90 -5.30 3.75
N ASN A 97 -9.83 -5.81 2.52
CA ASN A 97 -10.72 -5.42 1.42
C ASN A 97 -12.20 -5.67 1.71
N ASN A 98 -12.52 -6.75 2.43
CA ASN A 98 -13.89 -6.98 2.90
C ASN A 98 -14.34 -5.91 3.91
N GLN A 99 -13.43 -5.38 4.74
CA GLN A 99 -13.77 -4.29 5.66
C GLN A 99 -13.90 -2.95 4.92
N ILE A 100 -12.99 -2.66 3.98
CA ILE A 100 -13.06 -1.46 3.13
C ILE A 100 -14.37 -1.43 2.36
N LEU A 101 -14.82 -2.57 1.82
CA LEU A 101 -16.10 -2.67 1.13
C LEU A 101 -17.29 -2.37 2.06
N LYS A 102 -17.31 -2.93 3.27
CA LYS A 102 -18.36 -2.64 4.28
C LYS A 102 -18.38 -1.15 4.66
N ASP A 103 -17.21 -0.55 4.83
CA ASP A 103 -17.08 0.88 5.15
C ASP A 103 -17.56 1.75 3.98
N ALA A 104 -17.28 1.35 2.74
CA ALA A 104 -17.80 2.01 1.55
C ALA A 104 -19.34 1.92 1.45
N GLU A 105 -19.93 0.79 1.81
CA GLU A 105 -21.39 0.63 1.91
C GLU A 105 -21.97 1.52 3.02
N LEU A 106 -21.28 1.59 4.17
CA LEU A 106 -21.70 2.43 5.30
C LEU A 106 -21.66 3.93 4.97
N LEU A 107 -20.71 4.39 4.14
CA LEU A 107 -20.71 5.77 3.62
C LEU A 107 -22.01 6.11 2.88
N ASN A 108 -22.54 5.19 2.07
CA ASN A 108 -23.80 5.41 1.36
C ASN A 108 -25.00 5.47 2.32
N LEU A 109 -24.97 4.67 3.39
CA LEU A 109 -25.99 4.73 4.45
C LEU A 109 -25.95 6.08 5.18
N TYR A 110 -24.77 6.58 5.52
CA TYR A 110 -24.62 7.92 6.08
C TYR A 110 -25.10 9.00 5.12
N ALA A 111 -24.71 8.92 3.84
CA ALA A 111 -25.15 9.85 2.82
C ALA A 111 -26.70 9.90 2.71
N ARG A 112 -27.36 8.74 2.77
CA ARG A 112 -28.83 8.65 2.78
C ARG A 112 -29.44 9.21 4.06
N ALA A 113 -28.87 8.88 5.23
CA ALA A 113 -29.36 9.39 6.51
C ALA A 113 -29.29 10.92 6.59
N LEU A 114 -28.24 11.51 6.01
CA LEU A 114 -28.10 12.95 5.85
C LEU A 114 -29.18 13.56 4.94
N GLU A 115 -29.74 12.83 3.96
CA GLU A 115 -30.85 13.32 3.14
C GLU A 115 -32.19 13.21 3.84
N THR A 116 -32.45 12.08 4.53
CA THR A 116 -33.80 11.70 4.95
C THR A 116 -34.14 12.03 6.41
N ASP A 117 -33.15 12.05 7.31
CA ASP A 117 -33.39 12.25 8.75
C ASP A 117 -32.92 13.63 9.22
N ARG A 118 -33.73 14.65 8.87
CA ARG A 118 -33.47 16.05 9.25
C ARG A 118 -33.53 16.26 10.76
N ALA A 119 -34.32 15.47 11.50
CA ALA A 119 -34.49 15.60 12.93
C ALA A 119 -33.23 15.19 13.71
N LYS A 120 -32.45 14.24 13.18
CA LYS A 120 -31.18 13.77 13.78
C LYS A 120 -29.95 14.22 13.01
N LEU A 121 -30.05 15.27 12.20
CA LEU A 121 -28.97 15.70 11.30
C LEU A 121 -27.64 15.94 12.04
N GLY A 122 -27.67 16.66 13.16
CA GLY A 122 -26.46 16.93 13.97
C GLY A 122 -25.82 15.67 14.53
N GLU A 123 -26.62 14.73 15.04
CA GLU A 123 -26.13 13.43 15.55
C GLU A 123 -25.50 12.60 14.42
N ASN A 124 -26.15 12.55 13.25
CA ASN A 124 -25.66 11.83 12.08
C ASN A 124 -24.36 12.43 11.55
N ILE A 125 -24.20 13.76 11.57
CA ILE A 125 -22.95 14.44 11.20
C ILE A 125 -21.82 14.06 12.15
N GLU A 126 -22.03 14.06 13.46
CA GLU A 126 -20.97 13.71 14.42
C GLU A 126 -20.57 12.22 14.33
N LYS A 127 -21.55 11.33 14.14
CA LYS A 127 -21.28 9.91 13.85
C LYS A 127 -20.46 9.73 12.57
N LEU A 128 -20.84 10.43 11.50
CA LEU A 128 -20.11 10.40 10.24
C LEU A 128 -18.68 10.97 10.39
N LYS A 129 -18.48 12.07 11.13
CA LYS A 129 -17.14 12.60 11.41
C LYS A 129 -16.28 11.59 12.14
N SER A 130 -16.82 10.93 13.18
CA SER A 130 -16.12 9.87 13.90
C SER A 130 -15.73 8.72 12.97
N PHE A 131 -16.68 8.27 12.15
CA PHE A 131 -16.47 7.20 11.18
C PHE A 131 -15.41 7.57 10.13
N LEU A 132 -15.43 8.79 9.58
CA LEU A 132 -14.43 9.25 8.60
C LEU A 132 -13.03 9.36 9.22
N ARG A 133 -12.91 9.72 10.50
CA ARG A 133 -11.63 9.71 11.21
C ARG A 133 -11.08 8.30 11.37
N GLU A 134 -11.93 7.32 11.65
CA GLU A 134 -11.54 5.90 11.67
C GLU A 134 -11.16 5.41 10.27
N LEU A 135 -11.93 5.80 9.24
CA LEU A 135 -11.68 5.44 7.85
C LEU A 135 -10.32 5.94 7.33
N MET A 136 -9.75 7.00 7.91
CA MET A 136 -8.38 7.44 7.59
C MET A 136 -7.33 6.36 7.82
N GLU A 137 -7.59 5.39 8.69
CA GLU A 137 -6.70 4.25 8.94
C GLU A 137 -6.62 3.27 7.77
N VAL A 138 -7.49 3.40 6.75
CA VAL A 138 -7.38 2.64 5.48
C VAL A 138 -6.01 2.83 4.82
N ARG A 139 -5.31 3.91 5.16
CA ARG A 139 -3.91 4.14 4.78
C ARG A 139 -3.00 2.96 5.11
N ARG A 140 -3.27 2.16 6.15
CA ARG A 140 -2.44 1.00 6.51
C ARG A 140 -2.51 -0.07 5.44
N HIS A 141 -3.70 -0.33 4.88
CA HIS A 141 -3.87 -1.24 3.76
C HIS A 141 -3.08 -0.75 2.54
N PHE A 142 -3.27 0.52 2.16
CA PHE A 142 -2.57 1.10 1.01
C PHE A 142 -1.05 1.11 1.20
N VAL A 143 -0.55 1.51 2.38
CA VAL A 143 0.90 1.52 2.66
C VAL A 143 1.49 0.11 2.61
N LYS A 144 0.77 -0.94 3.02
CA LYS A 144 1.23 -2.32 2.81
C LYS A 144 1.38 -2.66 1.33
N LEU A 145 0.39 -2.34 0.50
CA LEU A 145 0.50 -2.56 -0.95
C LEU A 145 1.68 -1.77 -1.54
N GLN A 146 1.79 -0.49 -1.18
CA GLN A 146 2.82 0.42 -1.67
C GLN A 146 4.24 0.02 -1.29
N MET A 147 4.47 -0.32 -0.02
CA MET A 147 5.81 -0.50 0.53
C MET A 147 6.26 -1.96 0.53
N LEU A 148 5.34 -2.91 0.66
CA LEU A 148 5.67 -4.34 0.77
C LEU A 148 5.38 -5.12 -0.51
N ILE A 149 4.40 -4.72 -1.32
CA ILE A 149 3.95 -5.52 -2.47
C ILE A 149 4.47 -4.96 -3.80
N PHE A 150 4.29 -3.66 -4.04
CA PHE A 150 4.64 -3.03 -5.31
C PHE A 150 6.12 -3.20 -5.70
N PRO A 151 7.11 -3.15 -4.78
CA PRO A 151 8.51 -3.39 -5.14
C PRO A 151 8.74 -4.72 -5.87
N TYR A 152 8.04 -5.80 -5.50
CA TYR A 152 8.14 -7.11 -6.16
C TYR A 152 7.58 -7.12 -7.59
N LEU A 153 6.54 -6.31 -7.86
CA LEU A 153 5.98 -6.14 -9.19
C LEU A 153 6.87 -5.26 -10.07
N GLU A 154 7.40 -4.19 -9.50
CA GLU A 154 8.28 -3.23 -10.17
C GLU A 154 9.61 -3.89 -10.57
N LYS A 155 10.19 -4.73 -9.70
CA LYS A 155 11.37 -5.54 -10.02
C LYS A 155 11.17 -6.36 -11.31
N ARG A 156 9.97 -6.92 -11.47
CA ARG A 156 9.55 -7.71 -12.66
C ARG A 156 9.11 -6.85 -13.85
N GLY A 157 9.26 -5.53 -13.76
CA GLY A 157 8.92 -4.56 -14.80
C GLY A 157 7.42 -4.22 -14.89
N ILE A 158 6.60 -4.65 -13.92
CA ILE A 158 5.16 -4.31 -13.83
C ILE A 158 5.00 -3.03 -13.00
N THR A 159 5.35 -1.89 -13.58
CA THR A 159 5.33 -0.58 -12.88
C THR A 159 4.01 0.19 -13.01
N ALA A 160 3.30 0.00 -14.13
CA ALA A 160 2.08 0.74 -14.41
C ALA A 160 0.90 0.38 -13.49
N VAL A 161 0.84 -0.85 -12.96
CA VAL A 161 -0.21 -1.25 -12.02
C VAL A 161 -0.01 -0.55 -10.67
N PRO A 162 1.15 -0.68 -10.00
CA PRO A 162 1.49 0.12 -8.82
C PRO A 162 1.19 1.61 -8.98
N SER A 163 1.65 2.21 -10.08
CA SER A 163 1.51 3.65 -10.31
C SER A 163 0.05 4.10 -10.36
N VAL A 164 -0.81 3.35 -11.05
CA VAL A 164 -2.24 3.69 -11.19
C VAL A 164 -3.00 3.45 -9.90
N LEU A 165 -2.69 2.37 -9.18
CA LEU A 165 -3.32 2.09 -7.88
C LEU A 165 -2.94 3.17 -6.86
N TRP A 166 -1.65 3.52 -6.75
CA TRP A 166 -1.18 4.56 -5.84
C TRP A 166 -1.90 5.89 -6.03
N ILE A 167 -2.02 6.36 -7.28
CA ILE A 167 -2.74 7.61 -7.58
C ILE A 167 -4.18 7.56 -7.05
N LYS A 168 -4.88 6.44 -7.29
CA LYS A 168 -6.26 6.26 -6.83
C LYS A 168 -6.36 6.13 -5.31
N GLU A 169 -5.40 5.49 -4.65
CA GLU A 169 -5.32 5.42 -3.19
C GLU A 169 -5.18 6.82 -2.58
N ASP A 170 -4.32 7.66 -3.16
CA ASP A 170 -4.16 9.06 -2.73
C ASP A 170 -5.41 9.90 -3.01
N GLU A 171 -6.11 9.68 -4.12
CA GLU A 171 -7.42 10.29 -4.40
C GLU A 171 -8.44 9.95 -3.31
N ILE A 172 -8.57 8.67 -2.93
CA ILE A 172 -9.47 8.22 -1.85
C ILE A 172 -9.10 8.90 -0.54
N ARG A 173 -7.82 8.94 -0.17
CA ARG A 173 -7.34 9.60 1.06
C ARG A 173 -7.67 11.09 1.06
N PHE A 174 -7.48 11.76 -0.08
CA PHE A 174 -7.86 13.17 -0.25
C PHE A 174 -9.37 13.36 -0.10
N MET A 175 -10.18 12.48 -0.70
CA MET A 175 -11.63 12.52 -0.60
C MET A 175 -12.14 12.32 0.82
N ILE A 176 -11.52 11.44 1.63
CA ILE A 176 -11.87 11.28 3.06
C ILE A 176 -11.61 12.58 3.82
N ARG A 177 -10.41 13.17 3.66
CA ARG A 177 -10.07 14.47 4.30
C ARG A 177 -10.99 15.60 3.85
N LYS A 178 -11.32 15.66 2.56
CA LYS A 178 -12.26 16.64 2.01
C LYS A 178 -13.66 16.45 2.62
N SER A 179 -14.10 15.21 2.82
CA SER A 179 -15.38 14.92 3.48
C SER A 179 -15.42 15.48 4.90
N LEU A 180 -14.36 15.28 5.68
CA LEU A 180 -14.24 15.85 7.04
C LEU A 180 -14.33 17.38 7.01
N LYS A 181 -13.60 18.03 6.10
CA LYS A 181 -13.64 19.50 5.95
C LYS A 181 -15.03 20.01 5.58
N LEU A 182 -15.70 19.37 4.62
CA LEU A 182 -17.06 19.76 4.23
C LEU A 182 -18.05 19.63 5.40
N LEU A 183 -17.83 18.69 6.32
CA LEU A 183 -18.66 18.51 7.51
C LEU A 183 -18.41 19.55 8.60
N GLU A 184 -17.34 20.35 8.53
CA GLU A 184 -17.07 21.46 9.47
C GLU A 184 -17.84 22.74 9.09
N GLU A 185 -18.20 22.90 7.81
CA GLU A 185 -18.83 24.11 7.25
C GLU A 185 -20.37 23.95 7.07
N THR A 186 -21.05 23.32 8.03
CA THR A 186 -22.23 22.46 7.79
C THR A 186 -23.63 23.08 7.60
N GLU A 187 -23.81 24.40 7.45
CA GLU A 187 -25.19 24.94 7.40
C GLU A 187 -25.82 25.07 5.99
N ASN A 188 -25.04 25.04 4.89
CA ASN A 188 -25.60 25.24 3.52
C ASN A 188 -25.19 24.23 2.42
N ASN A 189 -24.32 23.25 2.70
CA ASN A 189 -23.72 22.39 1.66
C ASN A 189 -24.11 20.91 1.73
N LEU A 190 -25.26 20.57 2.32
CA LEU A 190 -25.65 19.18 2.53
C LEU A 190 -25.76 18.33 1.24
N PRO A 191 -26.33 18.84 0.11
CA PRO A 191 -26.33 18.10 -1.14
C PRO A 191 -24.91 17.81 -1.67
N GLU A 192 -23.98 18.77 -1.52
CA GLU A 192 -22.58 18.59 -1.93
C GLU A 192 -21.89 17.52 -1.07
N ILE A 193 -22.10 17.55 0.26
CA ILE A 193 -21.58 16.55 1.19
C ILE A 193 -22.04 15.15 0.77
N VAL A 194 -23.34 14.98 0.52
CA VAL A 194 -23.94 13.69 0.14
C VAL A 194 -23.38 13.19 -1.19
N GLU A 195 -23.29 14.05 -2.20
CA GLU A 195 -22.69 13.70 -3.49
C GLU A 195 -21.22 13.28 -3.33
N HIS A 196 -20.46 14.01 -2.52
CA HIS A 196 -19.05 13.72 -2.27
C HIS A 196 -18.86 12.39 -1.53
N LEU A 197 -19.71 12.06 -0.55
CA LEU A 197 -19.70 10.76 0.14
C LEU A 197 -20.03 9.59 -0.79
N ARG A 198 -21.02 9.75 -1.69
CA ARG A 198 -21.35 8.74 -2.71
C ARG A 198 -20.19 8.52 -3.67
N LYS A 199 -19.52 9.59 -4.10
CA LYS A 199 -18.30 9.49 -4.93
C LYS A 199 -17.18 8.77 -4.19
N LEU A 200 -16.97 9.07 -2.89
CA LEU A 200 -15.96 8.40 -2.07
C LEU A 200 -16.24 6.89 -1.96
N SER A 201 -17.49 6.52 -1.67
CA SER A 201 -17.90 5.11 -1.64
C SER A 201 -17.64 4.41 -2.98
N GLY A 202 -18.04 5.03 -4.10
CA GLY A 202 -17.78 4.50 -5.44
C GLY A 202 -16.29 4.29 -5.73
N ALA A 203 -15.44 5.23 -5.33
CA ALA A 203 -13.99 5.12 -5.50
C ALA A 203 -13.39 3.97 -4.67
N MET A 204 -13.84 3.79 -3.41
CA MET A 204 -13.41 2.67 -2.57
C MET A 204 -13.84 1.32 -3.12
N ILE A 205 -15.07 1.21 -3.66
CA ILE A 205 -15.58 -0.02 -4.29
C ILE A 205 -14.76 -0.33 -5.55
N ASP A 206 -14.47 0.67 -6.40
CA ASP A 206 -13.59 0.50 -7.57
C ASP A 206 -12.18 0.03 -7.18
N MET A 207 -11.64 0.54 -6.07
CA MET A 207 -10.34 0.11 -5.56
C MET A 207 -10.32 -1.36 -5.15
N VAL A 208 -11.21 -1.76 -4.23
CA VAL A 208 -11.35 -3.15 -3.78
C VAL A 208 -11.57 -4.09 -4.97
N PHE A 209 -12.37 -3.64 -5.95
CA PHE A 209 -12.59 -4.40 -7.17
C PHE A 209 -11.29 -4.64 -7.95
N ARG A 210 -10.47 -3.59 -8.16
CA ARG A 210 -9.19 -3.70 -8.88
C ARG A 210 -8.19 -4.57 -8.13
N GLU A 211 -8.14 -4.44 -6.81
CA GLU A 211 -7.23 -5.25 -6.00
C GLU A 211 -7.62 -6.73 -6.07
N ASN A 212 -8.86 -7.07 -5.74
CA ASN A 212 -9.33 -8.46 -5.68
C ASN A 212 -9.34 -9.16 -7.05
N ASN A 213 -9.56 -8.43 -8.15
CA ASN A 213 -9.74 -9.04 -9.48
C ASN A 213 -8.54 -8.89 -10.41
N ILE A 214 -7.56 -8.04 -10.07
CA ILE A 214 -6.40 -7.76 -10.92
C ILE A 214 -5.12 -7.95 -10.14
N LEU A 215 -4.94 -7.20 -9.06
CA LEU A 215 -3.71 -7.20 -8.30
C LEU A 215 -3.51 -8.57 -7.63
N PHE A 216 -4.45 -9.01 -6.80
CA PHE A 216 -4.31 -10.22 -5.99
C PHE A 216 -4.17 -11.51 -6.81
N PRO A 217 -4.92 -11.73 -7.91
CA PRO A 217 -4.65 -12.85 -8.81
C PRO A 217 -3.26 -12.78 -9.43
N THR A 218 -2.79 -11.57 -9.77
CA THR A 218 -1.43 -11.37 -10.31
C THR A 218 -0.38 -11.73 -9.26
N LEU A 219 -0.56 -11.29 -8.02
CA LEU A 219 0.36 -11.60 -6.92
C LEU A 219 0.40 -13.10 -6.63
N LYS A 220 -0.75 -13.77 -6.59
CA LYS A 220 -0.86 -15.22 -6.37
C LYS A 220 -0.09 -16.03 -7.40
N VAL A 221 0.00 -15.53 -8.64
CA VAL A 221 0.76 -16.18 -9.73
C VAL A 221 2.26 -15.85 -9.66
N LEU A 222 2.61 -14.61 -9.29
CA LEU A 222 3.99 -14.13 -9.40
C LEU A 222 4.85 -14.36 -8.15
N LEU A 223 4.29 -14.17 -6.96
CA LEU A 223 5.04 -14.21 -5.71
C LEU A 223 5.17 -15.65 -5.22
N SER A 224 6.41 -16.03 -4.94
CA SER A 224 6.79 -17.26 -4.27
C SER A 224 6.51 -17.20 -2.76
N GLU A 225 6.58 -18.35 -2.09
CA GLU A 225 6.41 -18.43 -0.64
C GLU A 225 7.47 -17.63 0.13
N GLY A 226 8.72 -17.58 -0.34
CA GLY A 226 9.78 -16.78 0.28
C GLY A 226 9.53 -15.27 0.18
N GLU A 227 8.94 -14.81 -0.93
CA GLU A 227 8.53 -13.40 -1.05
C GLU A 227 7.39 -13.07 -0.09
N TRP A 228 6.40 -13.95 0.05
CA TRP A 228 5.36 -13.80 1.06
C TRP A 228 5.89 -13.86 2.49
N ALA A 229 6.94 -14.64 2.75
CA ALA A 229 7.60 -14.69 4.05
C ALA A 229 8.26 -13.35 4.41
N ALA A 230 8.99 -12.73 3.48
CA ALA A 230 9.55 -11.39 3.69
C ALA A 230 8.47 -10.33 3.90
N ILE A 231 7.37 -10.38 3.14
CA ILE A 231 6.22 -9.49 3.36
C ILE A 231 5.62 -9.68 4.76
N LYS A 232 5.57 -10.93 5.25
CA LYS A 232 5.02 -11.25 6.58
C LYS A 232 5.88 -10.73 7.72
N GLU A 233 7.20 -10.72 7.58
CA GLU A 233 8.10 -10.15 8.59
C GLU A 233 7.89 -8.64 8.78
N GLU A 234 7.55 -7.94 7.71
CA GLU A 234 7.47 -6.48 7.68
C GLU A 234 6.05 -5.92 7.91
N GLU A 235 4.99 -6.71 7.74
CA GLU A 235 3.61 -6.19 7.79
C GLU A 235 3.19 -5.62 9.15
N ASP A 236 3.76 -6.13 10.26
CA ASP A 236 3.46 -5.65 11.61
C ASP A 236 4.00 -4.23 11.89
N ILE A 237 5.06 -3.81 11.18
CA ILE A 237 5.59 -2.44 11.28
C ILE A 237 4.55 -1.42 10.81
N ILE A 238 3.74 -1.79 9.81
CA ILE A 238 2.67 -0.95 9.25
C ILE A 238 1.35 -1.17 9.99
N GLY A 239 1.06 -2.43 10.34
CA GLY A 239 -0.17 -2.87 10.97
C GLY A 239 -1.35 -3.01 9.99
N TYR A 240 -2.55 -3.19 10.56
CA TYR A 240 -3.72 -3.70 9.82
C TYR A 240 -4.93 -2.78 9.85
N TYR A 241 -5.77 -2.87 8.82
CA TYR A 241 -7.03 -2.16 8.71
C TYR A 241 -8.21 -3.03 9.16
N LYS A 242 -8.67 -2.82 10.40
CA LYS A 242 -9.87 -3.48 10.99
C LYS A 242 -9.85 -5.01 10.97
N VAL A 243 -8.67 -5.61 10.89
CA VAL A 243 -8.48 -7.06 10.96
C VAL A 243 -7.36 -7.39 11.92
N THR A 244 -7.39 -8.61 12.42
CA THR A 244 -6.28 -9.23 13.15
C THR A 244 -5.92 -10.49 12.37
N PRO A 245 -4.72 -10.58 11.79
CA PRO A 245 -4.29 -11.78 11.07
C PRO A 245 -4.23 -12.98 12.04
N SER A 246 -4.42 -14.18 11.50
CA SER A 246 -4.16 -15.42 12.25
C SER A 246 -2.65 -15.71 12.25
N ASP A 247 -2.18 -16.44 13.25
CA ASP A 247 -0.80 -16.94 13.33
C ASP A 247 -0.67 -18.36 12.71
N GLU A 248 -1.72 -18.87 12.07
CA GLU A 248 -1.76 -20.21 11.48
C GLU A 248 -0.81 -20.38 10.28
N TRP A 249 -0.58 -19.33 9.50
CA TRP A 249 0.36 -19.38 8.40
C TRP A 249 1.76 -18.98 8.89
N MET A 250 2.63 -19.98 9.00
CA MET A 250 4.05 -19.81 9.30
C MET A 250 4.86 -20.37 8.13
N PRO A 251 5.49 -19.52 7.30
CA PRO A 251 6.32 -19.99 6.21
C PRO A 251 7.54 -20.73 6.77
N ASN A 252 7.93 -21.85 6.15
CA ASN A 252 9.14 -22.61 6.50
C ASN A 252 10.24 -22.44 5.44
N VAL A 253 10.28 -21.26 4.83
CA VAL A 253 11.21 -20.90 3.75
C VAL A 253 11.93 -19.61 4.12
N GLU A 254 13.14 -19.43 3.59
CA GLU A 254 13.88 -18.19 3.80
C GLU A 254 13.13 -17.00 3.15
N PRO A 255 13.00 -15.88 3.87
CA PRO A 255 12.46 -14.63 3.32
C PRO A 255 13.26 -14.15 2.10
N LEU A 256 12.55 -13.77 1.04
CA LEU A 256 13.14 -13.20 -0.17
C LEU A 256 12.68 -11.76 -0.35
N TYR A 257 13.59 -10.82 -0.14
CA TYR A 257 13.36 -9.39 -0.34
C TYR A 257 13.42 -9.00 -1.83
N PRO A 258 12.84 -7.86 -2.24
CA PRO A 258 12.79 -7.47 -3.65
C PRO A 258 14.16 -7.41 -4.36
N TYR A 259 15.24 -7.11 -3.63
CA TYR A 259 16.60 -7.05 -4.18
C TYR A 259 17.26 -8.42 -4.34
N GLN A 260 16.66 -9.50 -3.83
CA GLN A 260 17.19 -10.88 -3.89
C GLN A 260 16.50 -11.75 -4.94
N ILE A 261 15.38 -11.29 -5.51
CA ILE A 261 14.61 -12.08 -6.47
C ILE A 261 15.09 -11.86 -7.91
N SER A 262 14.89 -12.89 -8.74
CA SER A 262 15.02 -12.75 -10.19
C SER A 262 13.83 -11.94 -10.74
N PRO A 263 14.08 -10.93 -11.59
CA PRO A 263 13.01 -10.16 -12.23
C PRO A 263 12.29 -10.94 -13.36
N GLU A 264 12.72 -12.17 -13.63
CA GLU A 264 12.16 -12.98 -14.71
C GLU A 264 10.76 -13.52 -14.37
N ILE A 265 9.84 -13.39 -15.34
CA ILE A 265 8.53 -14.05 -15.29
C ILE A 265 8.62 -15.30 -16.16
N THR A 266 8.42 -16.47 -15.56
CA THR A 266 8.51 -17.76 -16.26
C THR A 266 7.38 -17.90 -17.30
N PRO A 267 7.54 -18.75 -18.34
CA PRO A 267 6.48 -19.01 -19.32
C PRO A 267 5.17 -19.49 -18.68
N SER A 268 5.26 -20.32 -17.63
CA SER A 268 4.09 -20.82 -16.89
C SER A 268 3.37 -19.70 -16.14
N GLN A 269 4.12 -18.81 -15.46
CA GLN A 269 3.52 -17.64 -14.84
C GLN A 269 2.85 -16.73 -15.88
N MET A 270 3.53 -16.49 -17.01
CA MET A 270 2.99 -15.66 -18.10
C MET A 270 1.67 -16.18 -18.67
N GLU A 271 1.49 -17.50 -18.72
CA GLU A 271 0.25 -18.12 -19.19
C GLU A 271 -0.91 -17.93 -18.21
N ASN A 272 -0.62 -18.00 -16.91
CA ASN A 272 -1.60 -17.90 -15.83
C ASN A 272 -1.89 -16.45 -15.37
N LEU A 273 -1.13 -15.46 -15.87
CA LEU A 273 -1.38 -14.05 -15.58
C LEU A 273 -2.73 -13.56 -16.15
N PRO A 274 -3.43 -12.64 -15.46
CA PRO A 274 -4.61 -11.98 -16.02
C PRO A 274 -4.30 -11.36 -17.39
N MET A 275 -5.22 -11.51 -18.35
CA MET A 275 -5.00 -11.13 -19.75
C MET A 275 -4.51 -9.69 -19.92
N GLN A 276 -4.96 -8.77 -19.06
CA GLN A 276 -4.53 -7.37 -19.10
C GLN A 276 -3.05 -7.20 -18.73
N ILE A 277 -2.62 -7.86 -17.65
CA ILE A 277 -1.23 -7.84 -17.20
C ILE A 277 -0.34 -8.51 -18.23
N ARG A 278 -0.76 -9.66 -18.75
CA ARG A 278 -0.05 -10.36 -19.83
C ARG A 278 0.18 -9.45 -21.05
N ARG A 279 -0.84 -8.72 -21.50
CA ARG A 279 -0.71 -7.75 -22.60
C ARG A 279 0.26 -6.63 -22.25
N MET A 280 0.20 -6.09 -21.04
CA MET A 280 1.10 -5.02 -20.61
C MET A 280 2.57 -5.48 -20.62
N VAL A 281 2.85 -6.67 -20.09
CA VAL A 281 4.21 -7.24 -20.07
C VAL A 281 4.70 -7.59 -21.49
N GLN A 282 3.81 -7.98 -22.40
CA GLN A 282 4.17 -8.30 -23.79
C GLN A 282 4.36 -7.04 -24.67
N MET A 283 3.63 -5.96 -24.41
CA MET A 283 3.64 -4.74 -25.24
C MET A 283 4.79 -3.80 -24.91
N LYS A 284 5.18 -3.71 -23.63
CA LYS A 284 6.43 -3.05 -23.26
C LYS A 284 7.55 -4.09 -23.36
N LYS A 285 8.69 -3.72 -23.94
CA LYS A 285 9.95 -4.26 -23.41
C LYS A 285 10.04 -3.69 -22.00
N THR A 286 9.40 -4.35 -21.03
CA THR A 286 9.45 -3.94 -19.64
C THR A 286 10.93 -3.95 -19.27
N GLU A 287 11.50 -2.78 -19.04
CA GLU A 287 12.84 -2.66 -18.47
C GLU A 287 12.74 -3.25 -17.06
N ARG A 288 13.17 -4.51 -16.97
CA ARG A 288 13.30 -5.23 -15.72
C ARG A 288 14.39 -4.52 -14.91
N ASP A 289 14.17 -4.41 -13.62
CA ASP A 289 15.21 -3.86 -12.77
C ASP A 289 16.23 -4.96 -12.45
N GLU A 290 17.36 -4.93 -13.16
CA GLU A 290 18.49 -5.82 -12.96
C GLU A 290 19.52 -5.24 -11.99
N TYR A 291 19.19 -4.15 -11.28
CA TYR A 291 20.07 -3.59 -10.26
C TYR A 291 20.33 -4.60 -9.14
N GLU A 292 21.60 -4.80 -8.83
CA GLU A 292 22.07 -5.59 -7.69
C GLU A 292 22.39 -4.62 -6.54
N LEU A 293 21.68 -4.80 -5.42
CA LEU A 293 21.87 -3.95 -4.23
C LEU A 293 23.24 -4.16 -3.60
N VAL A 294 23.69 -5.42 -3.52
CA VAL A 294 24.94 -5.80 -2.87
C VAL A 294 26.07 -5.80 -3.89
N ARG A 295 27.04 -4.91 -3.73
CA ARG A 295 28.21 -4.81 -4.63
C ARG A 295 29.44 -5.43 -3.98
N ASP A 296 30.41 -5.82 -4.81
CA ASP A 296 31.71 -6.28 -4.31
C ASP A 296 32.38 -5.21 -3.43
N GLY A 297 32.76 -5.60 -2.22
CA GLY A 297 33.36 -4.71 -1.22
C GLY A 297 32.40 -3.86 -0.40
N ASP A 298 31.08 -4.05 -0.54
CA ASP A 298 30.11 -3.46 0.40
C ASP A 298 30.23 -4.11 1.79
N ILE A 299 30.02 -3.29 2.81
CA ILE A 299 29.85 -3.72 4.20
C ILE A 299 28.35 -3.85 4.44
N GLU A 300 27.92 -5.04 4.84
CA GLU A 300 26.57 -5.30 5.33
C GLU A 300 26.38 -4.62 6.71
N LEU A 301 25.34 -3.81 6.80
CA LEU A 301 24.84 -3.17 8.02
C LEU A 301 23.45 -3.73 8.32
N ASP A 302 22.93 -3.49 9.52
CA ASP A 302 21.59 -3.96 9.93
C ASP A 302 20.51 -3.61 8.90
N GLU A 303 20.56 -2.40 8.33
CA GLU A 303 19.58 -1.89 7.36
C GLU A 303 20.27 -1.31 6.11
N GLY A 304 21.09 -2.13 5.44
CA GLY A 304 21.59 -1.83 4.10
C GLY A 304 23.06 -2.14 3.87
N TYR A 305 23.55 -1.72 2.70
CA TYR A 305 24.88 -2.08 2.20
C TYR A 305 25.63 -0.81 1.79
N LEU A 306 26.82 -0.61 2.36
CA LEU A 306 27.63 0.57 2.05
C LEU A 306 29.09 0.21 1.84
N SER A 307 29.71 0.80 0.83
CA SER A 307 31.15 0.71 0.65
C SER A 307 31.89 1.56 1.68
N PRO A 308 33.15 1.23 2.03
CA PRO A 308 33.98 2.08 2.89
C PRO A 308 34.11 3.53 2.39
N LYS A 309 34.03 3.74 1.06
CA LYS A 309 34.08 5.07 0.44
C LYS A 309 32.81 5.88 0.73
N GLU A 310 31.64 5.27 0.65
CA GLU A 310 30.36 5.91 0.96
C GLU A 310 30.26 6.21 2.45
N ILE A 311 30.63 5.27 3.33
CA ILE A 311 30.67 5.50 4.78
C ILE A 311 31.56 6.71 5.10
N LYS A 312 32.74 6.80 4.50
CA LYS A 312 33.62 7.96 4.65
C LYS A 312 32.97 9.24 4.15
N ALA A 313 32.28 9.22 3.01
CA ALA A 313 31.64 10.40 2.43
C ALA A 313 30.45 10.90 3.27
N ILE A 314 29.63 9.97 3.81
CA ILE A 314 28.53 10.25 4.73
C ILE A 314 29.09 10.94 5.98
N LEU A 315 30.02 10.27 6.68
CA LEU A 315 30.63 10.80 7.91
C LEU A 315 31.32 12.15 7.70
N LYS A 316 31.81 12.42 6.47
CA LYS A 316 32.44 13.70 6.11
C LYS A 316 31.45 14.84 5.85
N THR A 317 30.22 14.51 5.51
CA THR A 317 29.18 15.48 5.14
C THR A 317 28.26 15.82 6.32
N LEU A 318 28.27 15.02 7.39
CA LEU A 318 27.52 15.31 8.60
C LEU A 318 27.94 16.67 9.20
N PRO A 319 26.99 17.49 9.69
CA PRO A 319 27.28 18.77 10.34
C PRO A 319 27.75 18.59 11.80
N ILE A 320 28.39 17.45 12.10
CA ILE A 320 28.92 17.11 13.42
C ILE A 320 30.29 16.46 13.29
N ASP A 321 31.15 16.76 14.27
CA ASP A 321 32.46 16.13 14.40
C ASP A 321 32.37 14.89 15.27
N ILE A 322 32.64 13.73 14.69
CA ILE A 322 32.62 12.46 15.43
C ILE A 322 34.06 12.11 15.84
N SER A 323 34.21 11.62 17.07
CA SER A 323 35.42 10.94 17.56
C SER A 323 34.99 9.73 18.37
N PHE A 324 35.38 8.56 17.91
CA PHE A 324 35.04 7.30 18.56
C PHE A 324 36.22 6.82 19.40
N VAL A 325 35.94 6.57 20.67
CA VAL A 325 36.85 5.98 21.65
C VAL A 325 36.41 4.55 21.87
N ASP A 326 37.33 3.60 21.71
CA ASP A 326 37.00 2.18 21.85
C ASP A 326 36.99 1.70 23.31
N LYS A 327 36.67 0.41 23.49
CA LYS A 327 36.64 -0.27 24.80
C LYS A 327 37.96 -0.24 25.59
N HIS A 328 39.07 0.14 24.94
CA HIS A 328 40.39 0.26 25.56
C HIS A 328 40.76 1.72 25.89
N ASP A 329 39.78 2.62 25.88
CA ASP A 329 39.92 4.06 26.14
C ASP A 329 40.89 4.74 25.18
N ARG A 330 40.92 4.28 23.92
CA ARG A 330 41.80 4.81 22.87
C ARG A 330 40.98 5.41 21.74
N LEU A 331 41.46 6.54 21.21
CA LEU A 331 40.86 7.15 20.02
C LEU A 331 41.04 6.18 18.84
N ARG A 332 39.95 5.60 18.35
CA ARG A 332 39.98 4.62 17.26
C ARG A 332 39.56 5.19 15.92
N PHE A 333 38.69 6.20 15.94
CA PHE A 333 38.23 6.87 14.72
C PHE A 333 37.89 8.34 14.99
N TYR A 334 38.03 9.18 13.98
CA TYR A 334 37.44 10.51 13.95
C TYR A 334 36.99 10.82 12.52
N SER A 335 35.85 11.52 12.36
CA SER A 335 35.40 11.97 11.04
C SER A 335 36.24 13.14 10.54
N GLU A 336 36.51 13.22 9.24
CA GLU A 336 36.82 14.52 8.65
C GLU A 336 35.51 15.32 8.51
N SER A 337 35.54 16.65 8.48
CA SER A 337 34.35 17.46 8.20
C SER A 337 34.64 18.35 6.99
N LYS A 338 33.70 18.43 6.03
CA LYS A 338 33.81 19.40 4.91
C LYS A 338 33.81 20.84 5.38
N HIS A 339 33.14 21.13 6.50
CA HIS A 339 33.01 22.48 7.06
C HIS A 339 34.17 22.85 8.01
N GLY A 340 35.17 21.97 8.12
CA GLY A 340 36.20 22.06 9.14
C GLY A 340 35.72 21.47 10.47
N ARG A 341 36.68 20.96 11.24
CA ARG A 341 36.42 20.47 12.60
C ARG A 341 36.56 21.62 13.59
N ILE A 342 35.70 21.69 14.61
CA ILE A 342 35.86 22.61 15.74
C ILE A 342 37.13 22.24 16.51
N PHE A 343 37.31 20.94 16.76
CA PHE A 343 38.51 20.39 17.38
C PHE A 343 39.32 19.59 16.38
N VAL A 344 40.50 20.13 16.03
CA VAL A 344 41.47 19.49 15.14
C VAL A 344 41.86 18.10 15.68
N ARG A 345 42.00 17.16 14.75
CA ARG A 345 42.51 15.80 15.00
C ARG A 345 43.57 15.47 13.95
N THR A 346 44.58 14.72 14.36
CA THR A 346 45.69 14.28 13.50
C THR A 346 45.73 12.75 13.48
N LYS A 347 46.31 12.17 12.42
CA LYS A 347 46.51 10.72 12.34
C LYS A 347 47.34 10.17 13.51
N THR A 348 48.26 10.98 14.04
CA THR A 348 49.09 10.63 15.20
C THR A 348 48.31 10.47 16.51
N ALA A 349 47.06 10.95 16.57
CA ALA A 349 46.19 10.74 17.73
C ALA A 349 45.50 9.36 17.70
N LEU A 350 45.45 8.68 16.57
CA LEU A 350 44.83 7.35 16.46
C LEU A 350 45.60 6.34 17.31
N GLY A 351 44.85 5.54 18.07
CA GLY A 351 45.39 4.59 19.06
C GLY A 351 45.87 5.24 20.36
N ARG A 352 45.91 6.58 20.46
CA ARG A 352 46.38 7.26 21.68
C ARG A 352 45.34 7.12 22.81
N PRO A 353 45.76 6.78 24.05
CA PRO A 353 44.86 6.80 25.21
C PRO A 353 44.23 8.17 25.41
N VAL A 354 42.92 8.23 25.62
CA VAL A 354 42.14 9.48 25.69
C VAL A 354 42.64 10.43 26.78
N ARG A 355 43.13 9.89 27.90
CA ARG A 355 43.73 10.68 28.98
C ARG A 355 44.93 11.52 28.56
N TYR A 356 45.63 11.14 27.48
CA TYR A 356 46.75 11.91 26.93
C TYR A 356 46.32 12.87 25.82
N CYS A 357 45.07 12.83 25.39
CA CYS A 357 44.51 13.73 24.37
C CYS A 357 43.94 15.02 24.97
N HIS A 358 43.93 15.17 26.30
CA HIS A 358 43.34 16.29 27.02
C HIS A 358 44.37 16.99 27.91
N PRO A 359 44.25 18.32 28.13
CA PRO A 359 45.09 19.05 29.08
C PRO A 359 44.94 18.53 30.52
N PRO A 360 45.98 18.59 31.37
CA PRO A 360 45.93 18.05 32.73
C PRO A 360 44.71 18.49 33.56
N ARG A 361 44.27 19.75 33.39
CA ARG A 361 43.11 20.32 34.10
C ARG A 361 41.76 19.64 33.80
N SER A 362 41.62 18.89 32.70
CA SER A 362 40.36 18.25 32.30
C SER A 362 40.43 16.72 32.24
N VAL A 363 41.61 16.12 32.45
CA VAL A 363 41.78 14.66 32.35
C VAL A 363 40.94 13.90 33.38
N ASP A 364 40.84 14.40 34.61
CA ASP A 364 40.11 13.69 35.66
C ASP A 364 38.59 13.72 35.43
N ILE A 365 38.07 14.82 34.84
CA ILE A 365 36.67 14.90 34.39
C ILE A 365 36.40 13.85 33.31
N VAL A 366 37.29 13.74 32.31
CA VAL A 366 37.13 12.75 31.22
C VAL A 366 37.19 11.32 31.73
N LYS A 367 38.12 11.01 32.66
CA LYS A 367 38.20 9.68 33.28
C LYS A 367 36.93 9.33 34.06
N ALA A 368 36.40 10.28 34.84
CA ALA A 368 35.18 10.07 35.61
C ALA A 368 34.00 9.73 34.69
N ILE A 369 33.85 10.46 33.58
CA ILE A 369 32.78 10.22 32.59
C ILE A 369 32.92 8.83 31.96
N ILE A 370 34.13 8.43 31.54
CA ILE A 370 34.35 7.11 30.95
C ILE A 370 34.00 6.00 31.96
N GLU A 371 34.39 6.16 33.23
CA GLU A 371 34.05 5.20 34.31
C GLU A 371 32.55 5.15 34.60
N GLU A 372 31.84 6.29 34.55
CA GLU A 372 30.38 6.34 34.67
C GLU A 372 29.69 5.61 33.52
N PHE A 373 30.13 5.84 32.29
CA PHE A 373 29.61 5.17 31.09
C PHE A 373 29.82 3.66 31.16
N LYS A 374 31.03 3.21 31.51
CA LYS A 374 31.33 1.77 31.66
C LYS A 374 30.52 1.07 32.74
N LYS A 375 30.11 1.81 33.78
CA LYS A 375 29.27 1.29 34.89
C LYS A 375 27.77 1.42 34.61
N GLY A 376 27.36 1.94 33.45
CA GLY A 376 25.95 2.21 33.13
C GLY A 376 25.31 3.24 34.06
N ARG A 377 26.11 4.12 34.70
CA ARG A 377 25.59 5.16 35.60
C ARG A 377 25.16 6.41 34.84
N ARG A 378 25.58 6.55 33.58
CA ARG A 378 25.35 7.71 32.73
C ARG A 378 25.50 7.28 31.27
N ASP A 379 24.64 7.82 30.39
CA ASP A 379 24.69 7.53 28.94
C ASP A 379 25.02 8.76 28.08
N LEU A 380 24.95 9.96 28.67
CA LEU A 380 25.17 11.23 27.96
C LEU A 380 25.94 12.24 28.82
N ALA A 381 26.97 12.85 28.26
CA ALA A 381 27.69 13.97 28.86
C ALA A 381 27.83 15.15 27.88
N GLU A 382 27.28 16.30 28.25
CA GLU A 382 27.23 17.50 27.41
C GLU A 382 28.07 18.62 28.00
N PHE A 383 28.70 19.41 27.12
CA PHE A 383 29.52 20.56 27.46
C PHE A 383 29.25 21.68 26.47
N TRP A 384 29.23 22.91 26.98
CA TRP A 384 29.08 24.12 26.19
C TRP A 384 30.45 24.82 26.15
N ILE A 385 30.92 25.17 24.95
CA ILE A 385 32.27 25.71 24.70
C ILE A 385 32.16 27.05 24.01
#